data_AF-A0A1Y1N9H9-F1
#
_entry.id   AF-A0A1Y1N9H9-F1
#
_cell.length_a   1.000
_cell.length_b   1.000
_cell.length_c   1.000
_cell.angle_alpha   90.00
_cell.angle_beta   90.00
_cell.angle_gamma   90.00
#
_symmetry.space_group_name_H-M   'P 1'
#
loop_
_entity.id
_entity.type
_entity.pdbx_description
1 polymer ?
#
loop_
_entity_poly.entity_id
_entity_poly.type
_entity_poly.pdbx_seq_one_letter_code
_entity_poly.pdbx_strand_id
1 'polypeptide(L)'
;GNSGSTMRLFRRIPSDSSTNGQIGRPSSPDDVFCDENLPPRIASPVEPYGKEAILGRRLYNKAVEPTLAELHAQTSAMQKREALAKLSDAFAALDAVDPEGAYHLMSNLVASMSQDNKLNASFLRQPIQ
;
A
#
# COMPACT_ATOMS: atom_id res chain seq x y z
N GLY A 1 9.88 43.92 -6.20
CA GLY A 1 9.15 44.03 -4.93
C GLY A 1 8.74 42.65 -4.51
N ASN A 2 9.29 42.14 -3.40
CA ASN A 2 8.74 40.97 -2.74
C ASN A 2 7.57 41.45 -1.86
N SER A 3 6.44 40.74 -1.89
CA SER A 3 5.28 41.05 -1.05
C SER A 3 5.07 39.93 -0.05
N GLY A 4 5.49 40.20 1.19
CA GLY A 4 4.75 39.93 2.43
C GLY A 4 4.49 38.49 2.84
N SER A 5 5.49 37.81 3.43
CA SER A 5 5.25 36.64 4.27
C SER A 5 5.20 37.07 5.75
N THR A 6 4.05 36.91 6.39
CA THR A 6 3.85 37.30 7.80
C THR A 6 4.39 36.19 8.72
N MET A 7 5.52 36.45 9.39
CA MET A 7 6.07 35.56 10.41
C MET A 7 5.43 35.90 11.75
N ARG A 8 4.61 35.00 12.29
CA ARG A 8 4.07 35.11 13.65
C ARG A 8 5.21 34.94 14.67
N LEU A 9 5.54 36.02 15.36
CA LEU A 9 6.52 36.06 16.45
C LEU A 9 5.92 35.42 17.71
N PHE A 10 6.36 34.21 18.07
CA PHE A 10 6.07 33.63 19.37
C PHE A 10 7.09 34.17 20.39
N ARG A 11 6.57 34.86 21.41
CA ARG A 11 7.32 35.38 22.56
C ARG A 11 7.94 34.22 23.35
N ARG A 12 9.26 34.26 23.56
CA ARG A 12 9.93 33.41 24.55
C ARG A 12 9.81 34.04 25.93
N ILE A 13 9.31 33.27 26.90
CA ILE A 13 9.33 33.61 28.32
C ILE A 13 10.62 32.98 28.89
N PRO A 14 11.53 33.74 29.50
CA PRO A 14 12.66 33.18 30.22
C PRO A 14 12.26 32.88 31.67
N SER A 15 12.57 31.68 32.13
CA SER A 15 12.80 31.43 33.55
C SER A 15 14.29 31.22 33.74
N ASP A 16 14.91 32.23 34.32
CA ASP A 16 16.24 32.23 34.88
C ASP A 16 16.36 31.20 36.01
N SER A 17 17.58 30.68 36.17
CA SER A 17 18.17 30.17 37.43
C SER A 17 17.62 28.84 37.97
N SER A 18 18.41 27.88 38.48
CA SER A 18 19.80 27.92 38.92
C SER A 18 20.32 26.50 39.26
N THR A 19 21.64 26.34 39.07
CA THR A 19 22.61 25.66 39.96
C THR A 19 22.72 24.13 40.09
N ASN A 20 23.99 23.72 39.98
CA ASN A 20 24.68 22.57 40.59
C ASN A 20 24.31 21.17 40.08
N GLY A 21 25.23 20.27 39.74
CA GLY A 21 26.65 20.16 40.10
C GLY A 21 26.90 18.72 40.56
N GLN A 22 27.97 18.10 40.05
CA GLN A 22 28.65 16.88 40.54
C GLN A 22 27.91 15.53 40.42
N ILE A 23 28.44 14.60 39.60
CA ILE A 23 29.37 13.52 39.97
C ILE A 23 28.79 12.55 41.01
N GLY A 24 28.45 11.31 40.58
CA GLY A 24 28.51 10.12 41.44
C GLY A 24 27.42 9.05 41.30
N ARG A 25 27.67 8.04 40.45
CA ARG A 25 27.37 6.59 40.70
C ARG A 25 25.87 6.14 40.71
N PRO A 26 25.57 4.83 40.82
CA PRO A 26 25.47 3.81 39.77
C PRO A 26 24.04 3.31 39.45
N SER A 27 23.88 2.76 38.24
CA SER A 27 22.91 1.72 37.81
C SER A 27 21.55 1.61 38.53
N SER A 28 20.50 2.13 37.89
CA SER A 28 19.11 1.65 38.00
C SER A 28 18.56 1.41 36.58
N PRO A 29 17.81 0.33 36.30
CA PRO A 29 17.38 -0.04 34.96
C PRO A 29 16.02 0.60 34.57
N ASP A 30 15.80 1.85 34.93
CA ASP A 30 14.53 2.54 34.65
C ASP A 30 14.77 4.04 34.45
N ASP A 31 15.50 4.38 33.39
CA ASP A 31 15.57 5.74 32.86
C ASP A 31 15.89 5.64 31.37
N VAL A 32 14.88 5.23 30.60
CA VAL A 32 14.92 5.46 29.16
C VAL A 32 14.71 6.96 28.98
N PHE A 33 15.82 7.69 28.85
CA PHE A 33 15.80 9.02 28.26
C PHE A 33 15.22 8.88 26.85
N CYS A 34 13.91 9.03 26.72
CA CYS A 34 13.23 9.19 25.46
C CYS A 34 13.62 10.57 24.93
N ASP A 35 14.72 10.63 24.18
CA ASP A 35 14.99 11.77 23.33
C ASP A 35 13.86 11.85 22.28
N GLU A 36 12.91 12.74 22.54
CA GLU A 36 11.72 12.99 21.71
C GLU A 36 12.07 13.58 20.33
N ASN A 37 13.33 13.95 20.10
CA ASN A 37 13.83 14.42 18.81
C ASN A 37 14.31 13.32 17.86
N LEU A 38 14.23 12.04 18.25
CA LEU A 38 14.45 10.98 17.26
C LEU A 38 13.27 10.99 16.26
N PRO A 39 13.53 11.13 14.95
CA PRO A 39 12.48 10.89 13.96
C PRO A 39 11.94 9.49 14.21
N PRO A 40 10.60 9.28 14.16
CA PRO A 40 10.01 7.99 14.43
C PRO A 40 10.74 6.98 13.56
N ARG A 41 11.41 6.00 14.21
CA ARG A 41 11.94 4.85 13.48
C ARG A 41 10.71 4.24 12.84
N ILE A 42 10.53 4.48 11.55
CA ILE A 42 9.57 3.75 10.73
C ILE A 42 10.13 2.33 10.74
N ALA A 43 9.80 1.58 11.80
CA ALA A 43 9.69 0.16 11.72
C ALA A 43 8.65 -0.02 10.61
N SER A 44 9.13 -0.20 9.38
CA SER A 44 8.30 -0.61 8.27
C SER A 44 7.44 -1.72 8.85
N PRO A 45 6.10 -1.57 8.88
CA PRO A 45 5.25 -2.66 9.34
C PRO A 45 5.75 -3.89 8.60
N VAL A 46 6.16 -4.92 9.35
CA VAL A 46 6.39 -6.22 8.74
C VAL A 46 5.01 -6.57 8.20
N GLU A 47 4.80 -6.30 6.91
CA GLU A 47 3.58 -6.68 6.22
C GLU A 47 3.39 -8.15 6.55
N PRO A 48 2.30 -8.55 7.22
CA PRO A 48 2.10 -9.93 7.64
C PRO A 48 1.94 -10.90 6.46
N TYR A 49 2.24 -10.45 5.25
CA TYR A 49 1.92 -11.06 3.98
C TYR A 49 3.16 -11.08 3.08
N GLY A 50 3.32 -12.14 2.29
CA GLY A 50 4.48 -12.33 1.43
C GLY A 50 4.61 -11.30 0.31
N LYS A 51 5.72 -11.38 -0.43
CA LYS A 51 5.95 -10.54 -1.62
C LYS A 51 4.82 -10.69 -2.65
N GLU A 52 4.26 -11.90 -2.74
CA GLU A 52 3.19 -12.25 -3.66
C GLU A 52 1.89 -11.53 -3.30
N ALA A 53 1.59 -11.35 -2.00
CA ALA A 53 0.42 -10.59 -1.56
C ALA A 53 0.52 -9.11 -1.92
N ILE A 54 1.71 -8.52 -1.82
CA ILE A 54 1.96 -7.13 -2.23
C ILE A 54 1.71 -6.99 -3.74
N LEU A 55 2.21 -7.94 -4.54
CA LEU A 55 1.99 -7.95 -5.98
C LEU A 55 0.52 -8.24 -6.34
N GLY A 56 -0.16 -9.13 -5.63
CA GLY A 56 -1.57 -9.46 -5.79
C GLY A 56 -2.47 -8.25 -5.54
N ARG A 57 -2.27 -7.53 -4.43
CA ARG A 57 -2.99 -6.28 -4.15
C ARG A 57 -2.72 -5.21 -5.19
N ARG A 58 -1.47 -5.07 -5.63
CA ARG A 58 -1.13 -4.14 -6.72
C ARG A 58 -1.83 -4.53 -8.02
N LEU A 59 -1.84 -5.80 -8.38
CA LEU A 59 -2.50 -6.33 -9.56
C LEU A 59 -4.00 -6.04 -9.53
N TYR A 60 -4.64 -6.27 -8.38
CA TYR A 60 -6.06 -5.98 -8.21
C TYR A 60 -6.36 -4.50 -8.44
N ASN A 61 -5.69 -3.61 -7.71
CA ASN A 61 -5.93 -2.16 -7.77
C ASN A 61 -5.56 -1.52 -9.11
N LYS A 62 -4.58 -2.09 -9.84
CA LYS A 62 -4.08 -1.49 -11.08
C LYS A 62 -4.69 -2.06 -12.34
N ALA A 63 -5.19 -3.29 -12.30
CA ALA A 63 -5.72 -3.96 -13.48
C ALA A 63 -7.12 -4.53 -13.23
N VAL A 64 -7.31 -5.38 -12.23
CA VAL A 64 -8.58 -6.14 -12.07
C VAL A 64 -9.75 -5.20 -11.75
N GLU A 65 -9.63 -4.36 -10.72
CA GLU A 65 -10.71 -3.45 -10.32
C GLU A 65 -11.11 -2.48 -11.44
N PRO A 66 -10.20 -1.68 -12.05
CA PRO A 66 -10.60 -0.75 -13.09
C PRO A 66 -11.16 -1.44 -14.34
N THR A 67 -10.63 -2.61 -14.73
CA THR A 67 -11.14 -3.34 -15.90
C THR A 67 -12.52 -3.93 -15.65
N LEU A 68 -12.79 -4.47 -14.46
CA LEU A 68 -14.13 -4.96 -14.11
C LEU A 68 -15.13 -3.81 -14.00
N ALA A 69 -14.74 -2.68 -13.41
CA ALA A 69 -15.61 -1.50 -13.32
C ALA A 69 -15.98 -0.95 -14.71
N GLU A 70 -15.01 -0.84 -15.61
CA GLU A 70 -15.23 -0.40 -16.99
C GLU A 70 -16.14 -1.39 -17.73
N LEU A 71 -15.85 -2.68 -17.66
CA LEU A 71 -16.64 -3.71 -18.33
C LEU A 71 -18.08 -3.77 -17.80
N HIS A 72 -18.26 -3.60 -16.50
CA HIS A 72 -19.57 -3.54 -15.86
C HIS A 72 -20.37 -2.32 -16.33
N ALA A 73 -19.74 -1.15 -16.47
CA ALA A 73 -20.37 0.06 -16.98
C ALA A 73 -20.80 -0.07 -18.46
N GLN A 74 -19.99 -0.75 -19.28
CA GLN A 74 -20.28 -0.99 -20.71
C GLN A 74 -21.30 -2.12 -20.94
N THR A 75 -21.64 -2.89 -19.90
CA THR A 75 -22.58 -4.01 -20.01
C THR A 75 -24.02 -3.56 -19.75
N SER A 76 -24.89 -3.69 -20.76
CA SER A 76 -26.30 -3.26 -20.69
C SER A 76 -27.25 -4.35 -20.15
N ALA A 77 -26.99 -5.62 -20.43
CA ALA A 77 -27.87 -6.72 -20.03
C ALA A 77 -27.74 -7.00 -18.53
N MET A 78 -28.88 -7.00 -17.80
CA MET A 78 -28.91 -7.14 -16.34
C MET A 78 -28.21 -8.40 -15.85
N GLN A 79 -28.49 -9.57 -16.44
CA GLN A 79 -27.87 -10.83 -16.06
C GLN A 79 -26.34 -10.83 -16.23
N LYS A 80 -25.85 -10.21 -17.32
CA LYS A 80 -24.40 -10.10 -17.57
C LYS A 80 -23.75 -9.16 -16.55
N ARG A 81 -24.42 -8.06 -16.22
CA ARG A 81 -23.99 -7.10 -15.20
C ARG A 81 -23.89 -7.76 -13.82
N GLU A 82 -24.92 -8.52 -13.43
CA GLU A 82 -24.91 -9.29 -12.17
C GLU A 82 -23.78 -10.32 -12.12
N ALA A 83 -23.49 -11.01 -13.21
CA ALA A 83 -22.37 -11.95 -13.27
C ALA A 83 -21.02 -11.25 -13.05
N LEU A 84 -20.81 -10.06 -13.62
CA LEU A 84 -19.61 -9.27 -13.41
C LEU A 84 -19.49 -8.74 -11.97
N ALA A 85 -20.60 -8.31 -11.37
CA ALA A 85 -20.61 -7.90 -9.97
C ALA A 85 -20.22 -9.06 -9.05
N LYS A 86 -20.80 -10.25 -9.25
CA LYS A 86 -20.44 -11.47 -8.50
C LYS A 86 -18.98 -11.88 -8.69
N LEU A 87 -18.42 -11.67 -9.89
CA LEU A 87 -17.00 -11.91 -10.13
C LEU A 87 -16.13 -10.95 -9.30
N SER A 88 -16.49 -9.67 -9.22
CA SER A 88 -15.80 -8.69 -8.37
C SER A 88 -15.88 -9.08 -6.89
N ASP A 89 -17.06 -9.49 -6.42
CA ASP A 89 -17.25 -9.96 -5.04
C ASP A 89 -16.43 -11.23 -4.76
N ALA A 90 -16.30 -12.13 -5.73
CA ALA A 90 -15.47 -13.33 -5.61
C ALA A 90 -13.97 -13.00 -5.46
N PHE A 91 -13.46 -11.97 -6.13
CA PHE A 91 -12.09 -11.50 -5.90
C PHE A 91 -11.91 -10.92 -4.50
N ALA A 92 -12.87 -10.14 -4.00
CA ALA A 92 -12.84 -9.63 -2.63
C ALA A 92 -12.89 -10.77 -1.59
N ALA A 93 -13.74 -11.77 -1.83
CA ALA A 93 -13.82 -12.97 -1.00
C ALA A 93 -12.51 -13.79 -1.03
N LEU A 94 -11.87 -13.89 -2.21
CA LEU A 94 -10.56 -14.54 -2.34
C LEU A 94 -9.49 -13.80 -1.54
N ASP A 95 -9.37 -12.47 -1.67
CA ASP A 95 -8.37 -11.67 -0.94
C ASP A 95 -8.53 -11.78 0.58
N ALA A 96 -9.78 -11.88 1.06
CA ALA A 96 -10.08 -12.03 2.48
C ALA A 96 -9.60 -13.36 3.08
N VAL A 97 -9.56 -14.45 2.30
CA VAL A 97 -9.13 -15.77 2.74
C VAL A 97 -7.68 -16.09 2.37
N ASP A 98 -7.22 -15.55 1.24
CA ASP A 98 -5.89 -15.75 0.67
C ASP A 98 -5.44 -14.46 -0.07
N PRO A 99 -4.64 -13.61 0.59
CA PRO A 99 -4.14 -12.37 0.00
C PRO A 99 -3.12 -12.58 -1.13
N GLU A 100 -2.63 -13.82 -1.33
CA GLU A 100 -1.71 -14.19 -2.42
C GLU A 100 -2.48 -14.81 -3.60
N GLY A 101 -3.74 -15.22 -3.40
CA GLY A 101 -4.53 -15.99 -4.35
C GLY A 101 -4.71 -15.29 -5.70
N ALA A 102 -4.95 -13.98 -5.71
CA ALA A 102 -5.08 -13.22 -6.95
C ALA A 102 -3.78 -13.20 -7.78
N TYR A 103 -2.62 -13.14 -7.11
CA TYR A 103 -1.32 -13.19 -7.77
C TYR A 103 -1.11 -14.55 -8.44
N HIS A 104 -1.33 -15.65 -7.70
CA HIS A 104 -1.14 -16.99 -8.24
C HIS A 104 -2.12 -17.31 -9.37
N LEU A 105 -3.40 -16.94 -9.22
CA LEU A 105 -4.42 -17.12 -10.25
C LEU A 105 -3.97 -16.50 -11.57
N MET A 106 -3.57 -15.23 -11.53
CA MET A 106 -3.24 -14.48 -12.75
C MET A 106 -1.90 -14.91 -13.33
N SER A 107 -0.89 -15.18 -12.49
CA SER A 107 0.40 -15.72 -12.94
C SER A 107 0.21 -17.04 -13.68
N ASN A 108 -0.58 -17.96 -13.12
CA ASN A 108 -0.85 -19.27 -13.73
C ASN A 108 -1.70 -19.14 -14.99
N LEU A 109 -2.65 -18.21 -15.04
CA LEU A 109 -3.45 -17.93 -16.22
C LEU A 109 -2.56 -17.46 -17.38
N VAL A 110 -1.71 -16.46 -17.15
CA VAL A 110 -0.80 -15.92 -18.18
C VAL A 110 0.20 -16.99 -18.61
N ALA A 111 0.76 -17.75 -17.67
CA ALA A 111 1.66 -18.85 -17.98
C ALA A 111 0.98 -19.88 -18.90
N SER A 112 -0.23 -20.30 -18.59
CA SER A 112 -1.00 -21.26 -19.39
C SER A 112 -1.35 -20.69 -20.77
N MET A 113 -1.78 -19.44 -20.85
CA MET A 113 -2.06 -18.76 -22.12
C MET A 113 -0.82 -18.62 -23.02
N SER A 114 0.36 -18.45 -22.42
CA SER A 114 1.60 -18.33 -23.18
C SER A 114 2.03 -19.63 -23.87
N GLN A 115 1.60 -20.78 -23.34
CA GLN A 115 1.88 -22.11 -23.89
C GLN A 115 0.96 -22.46 -25.06
N ASP A 116 -0.24 -21.88 -25.13
CA ASP A 116 -1.14 -22.05 -26.26
C ASP A 116 -0.83 -21.03 -27.37
N ASN A 117 -0.51 -21.51 -28.57
CA ASN A 117 -0.11 -20.66 -29.69
C ASN A 117 -1.17 -19.63 -30.09
N LYS A 118 -2.46 -20.00 -30.04
CA LYS A 118 -3.55 -19.13 -30.48
C LYS A 118 -3.83 -18.06 -29.42
N LEU A 119 -3.88 -18.44 -28.15
CA LEU A 119 -4.10 -17.51 -27.05
C LEU A 119 -2.93 -16.55 -26.89
N ASN A 120 -1.69 -17.04 -26.96
CA ASN A 120 -0.48 -16.21 -26.90
C ASN A 120 -0.47 -15.16 -28.03
N ALA A 121 -0.75 -15.58 -29.27
CA ALA A 121 -0.81 -14.67 -30.41
C ALA A 121 -1.96 -13.64 -30.31
N SER A 122 -3.10 -14.02 -29.74
CA SER A 122 -4.30 -13.16 -29.70
C SER A 122 -4.30 -12.17 -28.52
N PHE A 123 -3.75 -12.56 -27.37
CA PHE A 123 -3.91 -11.81 -26.12
C PHE A 123 -2.61 -11.27 -25.52
N LEU A 124 -1.47 -11.95 -25.72
CA LEU A 124 -0.21 -11.61 -25.04
C LEU A 124 0.77 -10.89 -25.96
N ARG A 125 0.81 -11.25 -27.24
CA ARG A 125 1.60 -10.53 -28.24
C ARG A 125 0.83 -9.31 -28.73
N GLN A 126 0.96 -8.19 -28.04
CA GLN A 126 0.54 -6.91 -28.62
C GLN A 126 1.60 -6.42 -29.61
N PRO A 127 1.22 -5.97 -30.82
CA PRO A 127 2.15 -5.23 -31.67
C PRO A 127 2.51 -3.93 -30.95
N ILE A 128 3.81 -3.62 -30.93
CA ILE A 128 4.30 -2.31 -30.48
C ILE A 128 3.67 -1.27 -31.40
N GLN A 129 2.75 -0.46 -30.88
CA GLN A 129 2.23 0.74 -31.55
C GLN A 129 3.06 1.95 -31.16
#